data_AF-A0A1M6F300-F1
#
_entry.id   AF-A0A1M6F300-F1
#
_cell.length_a   1.000
_cell.length_b   1.000
_cell.length_c   1.000
_cell.angle_alpha   90.00
_cell.angle_beta   90.00
_cell.angle_gamma   90.00
#
_symmetry.space_group_name_H-M   'P 1'
#
loop_
_entity.id
_entity.type
_entity.pdbx_description
1 polymer ?
#
loop_
_entity_poly.entity_id
_entity_poly.type
_entity_poly.pdbx_seq_one_letter_code
_entity_poly.pdbx_strand_id
1 'polypeptide(L)'
;MNKEDLNRALVSLIEKKQELHKLSYDDTRYDDVEEELHDLEDSFNEEYGTYLEEMLEKVHEKLCPDTDVLLPTAYLPNDLGGDTGYLPSHKEGVWVDSDEFPGKEARLVLVPNPTRLILSVGKSVRKEVWKA
;
A
#
# COMPACT_ATOMS: atom_id res chain seq x y z
N MET A 1 18.31 7.78 0.90
CA MET A 1 16.84 8.00 0.88
C MET A 1 16.44 8.89 2.04
N ASN A 2 15.61 9.91 1.78
CA ASN A 2 15.01 10.75 2.81
C ASN A 2 13.63 10.21 3.20
N LYS A 3 13.47 9.83 4.48
CA LYS A 3 12.22 9.25 4.99
C LYS A 3 11.03 10.22 4.96
N GLU A 4 11.30 11.52 5.12
CA GLU A 4 10.26 12.54 5.03
C GLU A 4 9.73 12.67 3.60
N ASP A 5 10.61 12.54 2.61
CA ASP A 5 10.25 12.63 1.20
C ASP A 5 9.44 11.41 0.77
N LEU A 6 9.86 10.20 1.18
CA LEU A 6 9.08 8.97 1.01
C LEU A 6 7.68 9.09 1.62
N ASN A 7 7.59 9.61 2.85
CA ASN A 7 6.30 9.80 3.52
C ASN A 7 5.40 10.77 2.74
N ARG A 8 5.94 11.90 2.26
CA ARG A 8 5.18 12.86 1.46
C ARG A 8 4.72 12.26 0.13
N ALA A 9 5.60 11.53 -0.55
CA ALA A 9 5.26 10.88 -1.82
C ALA A 9 4.12 9.85 -1.64
N LEU A 10 4.15 9.07 -0.56
CA LEU A 10 3.06 8.15 -0.21
C LEU A 10 1.74 8.88 0.07
N VAL A 11 1.78 10.01 0.79
CA VAL A 11 0.56 10.81 1.04
C VAL A 11 -0.02 11.29 -0.29
N SER A 12 0.80 11.89 -1.16
CA SER A 12 0.34 12.39 -2.46
C SER A 12 -0.27 11.29 -3.33
N LEU A 13 0.37 10.12 -3.40
CA LEU A 13 -0.16 8.97 -4.14
C LEU A 13 -1.51 8.51 -3.62
N ILE A 14 -1.65 8.36 -2.31
CA ILE A 14 -2.90 7.86 -1.73
C ILE A 14 -4.02 8.89 -1.87
N GLU A 15 -3.72 10.19 -1.74
CA GLU A 15 -4.69 11.26 -2.01
C GLU A 15 -5.17 11.24 -3.47
N LYS A 16 -4.27 10.99 -4.43
CA LYS A 16 -4.65 10.85 -5.85
C LYS A 16 -5.48 9.59 -6.11
N LYS A 17 -5.14 8.45 -5.51
CA LYS A 17 -5.98 7.23 -5.55
C LYS A 17 -7.37 7.48 -4.99
N GLN A 18 -7.46 8.20 -3.88
CA GLN A 18 -8.75 8.58 -3.27
C GLN A 18 -9.55 9.54 -4.16
N GLU A 19 -8.89 10.43 -4.90
CA GLU A 19 -9.53 11.31 -5.87
C GLU A 19 -10.14 10.48 -7.01
N LEU A 20 -9.33 9.63 -7.66
CA LEU A 20 -9.78 8.76 -8.76
C LEU A 20 -10.95 7.87 -8.34
N HIS A 21 -10.86 7.24 -7.15
CA HIS A 21 -11.90 6.35 -6.62
C HIS A 21 -13.25 7.06 -6.37
N LYS A 22 -13.28 8.39 -6.26
CA LYS A 22 -14.54 9.16 -6.11
C LYS A 22 -15.18 9.52 -7.45
N LEU A 23 -14.45 9.37 -8.55
CA LEU A 23 -14.95 9.63 -9.89
C LEU A 23 -15.67 8.40 -10.42
N SER A 24 -16.75 8.63 -11.16
CA SER A 24 -17.31 7.60 -12.02
C SER A 24 -16.49 7.51 -13.31
N TYR A 25 -16.51 6.34 -13.95
CA TYR A 25 -15.78 6.10 -15.19
C TYR A 25 -16.21 7.02 -16.35
N ASP A 26 -17.41 7.61 -16.28
CA ASP A 26 -17.92 8.59 -17.25
C ASP A 26 -17.68 10.05 -16.84
N ASP A 27 -17.02 10.32 -15.70
CA ASP A 27 -16.58 11.67 -15.35
C ASP A 27 -15.54 12.14 -16.36
N THR A 28 -15.72 13.34 -16.89
CA THR A 28 -14.83 13.93 -17.89
C THR A 28 -13.38 14.09 -17.43
N ARG A 29 -13.11 14.02 -16.12
CA ARG A 29 -11.77 14.11 -15.53
C ARG A 29 -11.15 12.75 -15.23
N TYR A 30 -11.87 11.64 -15.43
CA TYR A 30 -11.41 10.31 -15.04
C TYR A 30 -10.06 9.99 -15.69
N ASP A 31 -9.98 10.14 -17.02
CA ASP A 31 -8.77 9.86 -17.80
C ASP A 31 -7.59 10.73 -17.35
N ASP A 32 -7.80 12.03 -17.15
CA ASP A 32 -6.75 12.97 -16.71
C ASP A 32 -6.21 12.58 -15.31
N VAL A 33 -7.10 12.20 -14.39
CA VAL A 33 -6.74 11.85 -13.01
C VAL A 33 -6.06 10.47 -12.96
N GLU A 34 -6.46 9.55 -13.84
CA GLU A 34 -5.81 8.24 -14.00
C GLU A 34 -4.40 8.38 -14.58
N GLU A 35 -4.20 9.23 -15.59
CA GLU A 35 -2.87 9.53 -16.15
C GLU A 35 -1.96 10.18 -15.10
N GLU A 36 -2.44 11.19 -14.37
CA GLU A 36 -1.69 11.80 -13.26
C GLU A 36 -1.33 10.78 -12.16
N LEU A 37 -2.22 9.82 -11.87
CA LEU A 37 -1.93 8.76 -10.91
C LEU A 37 -0.80 7.86 -11.41
N HIS A 38 -0.85 7.44 -12.67
CA HIS A 38 0.20 6.61 -13.27
C HIS A 38 1.56 7.31 -13.28
N ASP A 39 1.62 8.58 -13.64
CA ASP A 39 2.86 9.38 -13.60
C ASP A 39 3.45 9.44 -12.18
N LEU A 40 2.60 9.57 -11.15
CA LEU A 40 3.02 9.53 -9.76
C LEU A 40 3.51 8.14 -9.33
N GLU A 41 2.83 7.08 -9.76
CA GLU A 41 3.20 5.70 -9.45
C GLU A 41 4.55 5.33 -10.07
N ASP A 42 4.77 5.72 -11.33
CA ASP A 42 6.03 5.50 -12.04
C ASP A 42 7.17 6.28 -11.36
N SER A 43 6.98 7.58 -11.10
CA SER A 43 7.97 8.41 -10.40
C SER A 43 8.32 7.84 -9.01
N PHE A 44 7.33 7.30 -8.30
CA PHE A 44 7.53 6.70 -6.99
C PHE A 44 8.32 5.40 -7.05
N ASN A 45 8.00 4.53 -8.00
CA ASN A 45 8.72 3.28 -8.21
C ASN A 45 10.15 3.53 -8.72
N GLU A 46 10.38 4.54 -9.56
CA GLU A 46 11.73 4.92 -9.98
C GLU A 46 12.60 5.40 -8.80
N GLU A 47 12.06 6.25 -7.93
CA GLU A 47 12.83 6.86 -6.83
C GLU A 47 12.96 5.94 -5.60
N TYR A 48 11.90 5.20 -5.25
CA TYR A 48 11.81 4.42 -4.00
C TYR A 48 11.67 2.91 -4.22
N GLY A 49 11.46 2.46 -5.46
CA GLY A 49 11.15 1.07 -5.81
C GLY A 49 12.15 0.08 -5.23
N THR A 50 13.42 0.21 -5.61
CA THR A 50 14.49 -0.69 -5.15
C THR A 50 14.55 -0.81 -3.62
N TYR A 51 14.44 0.31 -2.90
CA TYR A 51 14.50 0.29 -1.43
C TYR A 51 13.30 -0.43 -0.81
N LEU A 52 12.10 -0.20 -1.34
CA LEU A 52 10.89 -0.81 -0.82
C LEU A 52 10.77 -2.28 -1.23
N GLU A 53 11.20 -2.65 -2.43
CA GLU A 53 11.26 -4.04 -2.91
C GLU A 53 12.19 -4.88 -2.02
N GLU A 54 13.41 -4.42 -1.73
CA GLU A 54 14.32 -5.12 -0.81
C GLU A 54 13.74 -5.34 0.59
N MET A 55 12.86 -4.44 1.03
CA MET A 55 12.16 -4.55 2.30
C MET A 55 10.99 -5.52 2.22
N LEU A 56 10.19 -5.43 1.15
CA LEU A 56 9.06 -6.30 0.89
C LEU A 56 9.51 -7.75 0.74
N GLU A 57 10.61 -8.01 0.03
CA GLU A 57 11.24 -9.33 -0.07
C GLU A 57 11.53 -9.92 1.31
N LYS A 58 12.21 -9.18 2.19
CA LYS A 58 12.52 -9.63 3.56
C LYS A 58 11.27 -9.91 4.39
N VAL A 59 10.21 -9.12 4.20
CA VAL A 59 8.92 -9.33 4.88
C VAL A 59 8.24 -10.60 4.33
N HIS A 60 8.22 -10.78 3.01
CA HIS A 60 7.63 -11.93 2.34
C HIS A 60 8.34 -13.23 2.73
N GLU A 61 9.68 -13.27 2.65
CA GLU A 61 10.49 -14.43 3.07
C GLU A 61 10.16 -14.91 4.49
N LYS A 62 9.79 -13.98 5.37
CA LYS A 62 9.48 -14.27 6.77
C LYS A 62 8.03 -14.66 7.03
N LEU A 63 7.07 -14.05 6.32
CA LEU A 63 5.65 -14.13 6.65
C LEU A 63 4.83 -14.96 5.67
N CYS A 64 5.20 -14.94 4.40
CA CYS A 64 4.44 -15.48 3.27
C CYS A 64 5.38 -15.80 2.08
N PRO A 65 6.36 -16.72 2.25
CA PRO A 65 7.40 -16.97 1.25
C PRO A 65 6.86 -17.51 -0.09
N ASP A 66 5.66 -18.11 -0.07
CA ASP A 66 4.99 -18.63 -1.26
C ASP A 66 4.18 -17.56 -2.03
N THR A 67 4.08 -16.32 -1.51
CA THR A 67 3.41 -15.21 -2.20
C THR A 67 4.41 -14.31 -2.92
N ASP A 68 4.21 -14.10 -4.21
CA ASP A 68 5.04 -13.20 -5.03
C ASP A 68 5.08 -11.78 -4.45
N VAL A 69 6.26 -11.16 -4.52
CA VAL A 69 6.45 -9.74 -4.18
C VAL A 69 5.99 -8.90 -5.37
N LEU A 70 5.11 -7.94 -5.13
CA LEU A 70 4.62 -7.01 -6.15
C LEU A 70 5.37 -5.67 -6.08
N LEU A 71 5.11 -4.79 -7.05
CA LEU A 71 5.60 -3.42 -7.01
C LEU A 71 5.11 -2.69 -5.74
N PRO A 72 5.90 -1.77 -5.16
CA PRO A 72 5.53 -1.08 -3.93
C PRO A 72 4.17 -0.36 -3.98
N THR A 73 3.80 0.22 -5.13
CA THR A 73 2.52 0.91 -5.31
C THR A 73 1.30 -0.02 -5.20
N ALA A 74 1.46 -1.33 -5.42
CA ALA A 74 0.39 -2.32 -5.25
C ALA A 74 -0.04 -2.49 -3.77
N TYR A 75 0.84 -2.14 -2.82
CA TYR A 75 0.56 -2.25 -1.39
C TYR A 75 -0.15 -1.00 -0.83
N LEU A 76 -0.42 0.02 -1.64
CA LEU A 76 -1.06 1.25 -1.20
C LEU A 76 -2.58 1.10 -1.08
N PRO A 77 -3.19 1.60 0.01
CA PRO A 77 -4.63 1.58 0.15
C PRO A 77 -5.30 2.56 -0.83
N ASN A 78 -6.55 2.28 -1.16
CA ASN A 78 -7.39 3.24 -1.90
C ASN A 78 -7.93 4.37 -1.01
N ASP A 79 -7.94 4.17 0.32
CA ASP A 79 -8.43 5.14 1.29
C ASP A 79 -7.71 5.03 2.65
N LEU A 80 -7.33 6.17 3.25
CA LEU A 80 -6.75 6.26 4.61
C LEU A 80 -7.82 6.33 5.72
N GLY A 81 -9.08 6.59 5.36
CA GLY A 81 -10.18 6.87 6.29
C GLY A 81 -10.95 5.66 6.81
N GLY A 82 -10.41 4.43 6.67
CA GLY A 82 -11.07 3.15 6.94
C GLY A 82 -11.59 2.92 8.37
N ASP A 83 -11.37 1.72 8.93
CA ASP A 83 -12.06 1.23 10.15
C ASP A 83 -11.97 2.14 11.40
N THR A 84 -11.00 3.07 11.45
CA THR A 84 -10.75 3.96 12.61
C THR A 84 -10.42 5.41 12.24
N GLY A 85 -10.57 5.82 10.97
CA GLY A 85 -10.25 7.17 10.49
C GLY A 85 -8.74 7.50 10.35
N TYR A 86 -7.85 6.65 10.85
CA TYR A 86 -6.38 6.80 10.74
C TYR A 86 -5.67 5.56 10.19
N LEU A 87 -6.44 4.52 9.83
CA LEU A 87 -5.92 3.28 9.28
C LEU A 87 -6.86 2.79 8.18
N PRO A 88 -6.30 2.28 7.06
CA PRO A 88 -7.10 1.70 5.99
C PRO A 88 -7.90 0.49 6.49
N SER A 89 -8.95 0.15 5.75
CA SER A 89 -9.71 -1.09 5.96
C SER A 89 -8.78 -2.30 5.93
N HIS A 90 -9.08 -3.33 6.72
CA HIS A 90 -8.36 -4.62 6.68
C HIS A 90 -8.43 -5.34 5.32
N LYS A 91 -9.24 -4.83 4.39
CA LYS A 91 -9.38 -5.32 3.01
C LYS A 91 -8.49 -4.57 2.00
N GLU A 92 -7.72 -3.59 2.42
CA GLU A 92 -6.80 -2.86 1.55
C GLU A 92 -5.45 -3.58 1.42
N GLY A 93 -4.71 -3.25 0.36
CA GLY A 93 -3.38 -3.80 0.10
C GLY A 93 -3.40 -5.21 -0.51
N VAL A 94 -2.22 -5.82 -0.54
CA VAL A 94 -1.93 -7.08 -1.24
C VAL A 94 -2.36 -8.26 -0.38
N TRP A 95 -3.13 -9.17 -0.96
CA TRP A 95 -3.48 -10.45 -0.32
C TRP A 95 -2.26 -11.38 -0.29
N VAL A 96 -2.01 -11.98 0.86
CA VAL A 96 -0.88 -12.90 1.08
C VAL A 96 -1.32 -14.16 1.79
N ASP A 97 -0.67 -15.29 1.49
CA ASP A 97 -0.85 -16.52 2.26
C ASP A 97 0.17 -16.57 3.40
N SER A 98 -0.29 -16.30 4.63
CA SER A 98 0.61 -16.17 5.78
C SER A 98 0.84 -17.49 6.49
N ASP A 99 2.11 -17.87 6.68
CA ASP A 99 2.52 -19.06 7.43
C ASP A 99 2.06 -19.04 8.89
N GLU A 100 2.02 -17.85 9.51
CA GLU A 100 1.55 -17.68 10.89
C GLU A 100 0.02 -17.84 11.00
N PHE A 101 -0.72 -17.56 9.91
CA PHE A 101 -2.17 -17.55 9.88
C PHE A 101 -2.73 -18.33 8.68
N PRO A 102 -2.47 -19.65 8.58
CA PRO A 102 -2.79 -20.44 7.41
C PRO A 102 -4.29 -20.46 7.13
N GLY A 103 -4.66 -20.24 5.87
CA GLY A 103 -6.06 -20.23 5.40
C GLY A 103 -6.90 -19.05 5.91
N LYS A 104 -6.27 -18.00 6.44
CA LYS A 104 -6.94 -16.75 6.82
C LYS A 104 -6.70 -15.68 5.76
N GLU A 105 -7.68 -14.77 5.60
CA GLU A 105 -7.50 -13.59 4.76
C GLU A 105 -6.50 -12.64 5.43
N ALA A 106 -5.25 -12.68 4.95
CA ALA A 106 -4.17 -11.82 5.38
C ALA A 106 -3.83 -10.81 4.25
N ARG A 107 -3.57 -9.56 4.62
CA ARG A 107 -3.16 -8.51 3.69
C ARG A 107 -2.00 -7.68 4.22
N LEU A 108 -1.10 -7.28 3.33
CA LEU A 108 -0.04 -6.32 3.59
C LEU A 108 -0.40 -4.97 2.98
N VAL A 109 -0.34 -3.91 3.79
CA VAL A 109 -0.64 -2.55 3.36
C VAL A 109 0.44 -1.56 3.80
N LEU A 110 0.95 -0.77 2.85
CA LEU A 110 1.94 0.28 3.08
C LEU A 110 1.20 1.58 3.38
N VAL A 111 1.45 2.16 4.54
CA VAL A 111 0.73 3.37 5.01
C VAL A 111 1.71 4.48 5.41
N PRO A 112 1.36 5.76 5.18
CA PRO A 112 2.15 6.90 5.62
C PRO A 112 1.88 7.25 7.10
N ASN A 113 2.58 8.27 7.58
CA ASN A 113 2.36 8.95 8.87
C ASN A 113 2.35 8.02 10.10
N PRO A 114 3.49 7.42 10.48
CA PRO A 114 4.76 7.31 9.74
C PRO A 114 4.75 6.17 8.71
N THR A 115 5.63 6.23 7.71
CA THR A 115 5.79 5.16 6.71
C THR A 115 6.06 3.80 7.35
N ARG A 116 5.13 2.86 7.18
CA ARG A 116 5.18 1.51 7.76
C ARG A 116 4.36 0.52 6.95
N LEU A 117 4.72 -0.76 7.06
CA LEU A 117 3.98 -1.87 6.46
C LEU A 117 3.20 -2.60 7.55
N ILE A 118 1.91 -2.79 7.32
CA ILE A 118 0.99 -3.42 8.27
C ILE A 118 0.45 -4.72 7.69
N LEU A 119 0.60 -5.82 8.43
CA LEU A 119 -0.14 -7.06 8.23
C LEU A 119 -1.50 -6.97 8.91
N SER A 120 -2.58 -7.18 8.17
CA SER A 120 -3.94 -7.32 8.70
C SER A 120 -4.43 -8.75 8.47
N VAL A 121 -5.02 -9.39 9.48
CA VAL A 121 -5.66 -10.71 9.34
C VAL A 121 -7.10 -10.63 9.85
N GLY A 122 -8.04 -10.66 8.92
CA GLY A 122 -9.44 -10.31 9.20
C GLY A 122 -9.57 -8.97 9.92
N LYS A 123 -10.58 -8.83 10.79
CA LYS A 123 -10.85 -7.59 11.54
C LYS A 123 -10.03 -7.47 12.84
N SER A 124 -9.43 -8.56 13.30
CA SER A 124 -8.98 -8.68 14.69
C SER A 124 -7.48 -8.52 14.86
N VAL A 125 -6.69 -8.85 13.84
CA VAL A 125 -5.23 -8.83 13.92
C VAL A 125 -4.71 -7.72 13.03
N ARG A 126 -3.90 -6.84 13.61
CA ARG A 126 -3.08 -5.87 12.89
C ARG A 126 -1.69 -5.84 13.51
N LYS A 127 -0.65 -6.01 12.70
CA LYS A 127 0.75 -6.00 13.14
C LYS A 127 1.56 -5.07 12.24
N GLU A 128 2.32 -4.16 12.84
CA GLU A 128 3.39 -3.47 12.13
C GLU A 128 4.52 -4.48 11.90
N VAL A 129 4.81 -4.77 10.63
CA VAL A 129 5.84 -5.76 10.25
C VAL A 129 7.11 -5.09 9.75
N TRP A 130 7.03 -3.81 9.42
CA TRP A 130 8.18 -2.97 9.08
C TRP A 130 7.85 -1.48 9.27
N LYS A 131 8.88 -0.66 9.51
CA LYS A 131 8.80 0.80 9.60
C LYS A 131 10.07 1.44 9.05
N ALA A 132 9.91 2.55 8.32
CA ALA A 132 10.99 3.27 7.64
C ALA A 132 12.04 3.85 8.59
#